data_AF-A0AAF1JV87-F1
#
_entry.id   AF-A0AAF1JV87-F1
#
_cell.length_a   1.000
_cell.length_b   1.000
_cell.length_c   1.000
_cell.angle_alpha   90.00
_cell.angle_beta   90.00
_cell.angle_gamma   90.00
#
_symmetry.space_group_name_H-M   'P 1'
#
loop_
_entity.id
_entity.type
_entity.pdbx_description
1 polymer ?
#
loop_
_entity_poly.entity_id
_entity_poly.type
_entity_poly.pdbx_seq_one_letter_code
_entity_poly.pdbx_strand_id
1 'polypeptide(L)' 'MQDAHSLATRAFLEWLEKAPRGYEETMAGWRSSCPRLALWEDALAEGFIRVEPEPGGMSTARVAVTEAGRNWLRG' A
#
# COMPACT_ATOMS: atom_id res chain seq x y z
N MET A 1 0.57 7.32 -22.07
CA MET A 1 0.13 8.12 -20.92
C MET A 1 -0.15 7.19 -19.74
N GLN A 2 0.91 6.50 -19.30
CA GLN A 2 0.98 5.67 -18.09
C GLN A 2 1.77 6.46 -17.03
N ASP A 3 1.36 7.70 -16.70
CA ASP A 3 2.38 8.70 -16.35
C ASP A 3 2.28 9.29 -14.93
N ALA A 4 1.34 8.86 -14.08
CA ALA A 4 1.29 9.35 -12.69
C ALA A 4 0.73 8.33 -11.70
N HIS A 5 -0.27 7.55 -12.12
CA HIS A 5 -0.87 6.51 -11.30
C HIS A 5 0.13 5.37 -11.04
N SER A 6 0.76 4.83 -12.07
CA SER A 6 1.81 3.80 -11.92
C SER A 6 3.00 4.29 -11.08
N LEU A 7 3.42 5.55 -11.23
CA LEU A 7 4.49 6.11 -10.39
C LEU A 7 4.06 6.24 -8.92
N ALA A 8 2.81 6.60 -8.67
CA ALA A 8 2.26 6.64 -7.31
C ALA A 8 2.15 5.23 -6.71
N THR A 9 1.71 4.23 -7.48
CA THR A 9 1.65 2.83 -7.06
C THR A 9 3.04 2.34 -6.69
N ARG A 10 4.05 2.62 -7.52
CA ARG A 10 5.43 2.28 -7.24
C ARG A 10 5.95 2.93 -5.96
N ALA A 11 5.81 4.25 -5.84
CA ALA A 11 6.25 4.97 -4.65
C ALA A 11 5.55 4.46 -3.37
N PHE A 12 4.28 4.08 -3.46
CA PHE A 12 3.51 3.50 -2.36
C PHE A 12 4.04 2.13 -1.94
N LEU A 13 4.22 1.21 -2.89
CA LEU A 13 4.71 -0.14 -2.62
C LEU A 13 6.16 -0.12 -2.11
N GLU A 14 7.04 0.69 -2.70
CA GLU A 14 8.41 0.90 -2.22
C GLU A 14 8.44 1.50 -0.82
N TRP A 15 7.51 2.41 -0.52
CA TRP A 15 7.37 2.96 0.82
C TRP A 15 7.02 1.85 1.81
N LEU A 16 6.01 1.02 1.53
CA LEU A 16 5.60 -0.11 2.37
C LEU A 16 6.69 -1.18 2.54
N GLU A 17 7.52 -1.44 1.54
CA GLU A 17 8.64 -2.41 1.66
C GLU A 17 9.73 -1.98 2.65
N LYS A 18 9.93 -0.67 2.84
CA LYS A 18 11.00 -0.17 3.73
C LYS A 18 10.80 -0.55 5.19
N ALA A 19 9.55 -0.67 5.63
CA ALA A 19 9.21 -1.06 6.99
C ALA A 19 7.78 -1.58 7.05
N PRO A 20 7.50 -2.67 7.81
CA PRO A 20 6.13 -3.06 8.13
C PRO A 20 5.41 -1.91 8.83
N ARG A 21 4.22 -1.53 8.34
CA ARG A 21 3.40 -0.46 8.91
C ARG A 21 2.04 -0.95 9.33
N GLY A 22 1.51 -0.32 10.37
CA GLY A 22 0.12 -0.53 10.76
C GLY A 22 -0.84 0.14 9.77
N TYR A 23 -2.08 -0.34 9.72
CA TYR A 23 -3.14 0.23 8.88
C TYR A 23 -3.32 1.74 9.11
N GLU A 24 -3.40 2.17 10.37
CA GLU A 24 -3.54 3.59 10.74
C GLU A 24 -2.34 4.43 10.27
N GLU A 25 -1.11 3.92 10.44
CA GLU A 25 0.11 4.59 9.98
C GLU A 25 0.14 4.70 8.46
N THR A 26 -0.25 3.63 7.76
CA THR A 26 -0.36 3.60 6.30
C THR A 26 -1.38 4.63 5.79
N MET A 27 -2.57 4.65 6.38
CA MET A 27 -3.62 5.60 6.01
C MET A 27 -3.25 7.05 6.34
N ALA A 28 -2.57 7.30 7.46
CA ALA A 28 -2.11 8.63 7.85
C ALA A 28 -0.97 9.15 6.96
N GLY A 29 0.03 8.31 6.67
CA GLY A 29 1.19 8.66 5.86
C GLY A 29 0.84 8.92 4.40
N TRP A 30 -0.11 8.18 3.83
CA TRP A 30 -0.47 8.32 2.42
C TRP A 30 -1.52 9.40 2.14
N ARG A 31 -2.42 9.70 3.10
CA ARG A 31 -3.48 10.72 2.99
C ARG A 31 -2.98 12.12 2.63
N SER A 32 -1.75 12.47 2.98
CA SER A 32 -1.20 13.83 2.81
C SER A 32 -0.67 14.12 1.39
N SER A 33 -0.55 13.12 0.52
CA SER A 33 0.29 13.22 -0.70
C SER A 33 -0.47 13.36 -2.03
N CYS A 34 -1.81 13.23 -2.07
CA CYS A 34 -2.70 13.48 -3.22
C CYS A 34 -4.15 13.04 -2.88
N PRO A 35 -5.15 13.30 -3.75
CA PRO A 35 -6.50 12.75 -3.55
C PRO A 35 -6.48 11.23 -3.82
N ARG A 36 -6.03 10.42 -2.85
CA ARG A 36 -5.67 8.99 -3.02
C ARG A 36 -6.30 8.09 -1.96
N LEU A 37 -7.63 8.03 -1.91
CA LEU A 37 -8.29 6.77 -1.52
C LEU A 37 -8.15 5.73 -2.64
N ALA A 38 -8.27 6.18 -3.89
CA ALA A 38 -8.20 5.33 -5.08
C ALA A 38 -6.93 4.48 -5.15
N LEU A 39 -5.73 5.00 -4.83
CA LEU A 39 -4.51 4.20 -4.93
C LEU A 39 -4.46 3.03 -3.95
N TRP A 40 -4.94 3.25 -2.72
CA TRP A 40 -5.03 2.20 -1.71
C TRP A 40 -6.02 1.13 -2.17
N GLU A 41 -7.19 1.56 -2.62
CA GLU A 41 -8.25 0.69 -3.13
C GLU A 41 -7.81 -0.09 -4.37
N ASP A 42 -7.12 0.55 -5.30
CA ASP A 42 -6.55 -0.04 -6.52
C ASP A 42 -5.46 -1.06 -6.14
N ALA A 43 -4.52 -0.72 -5.25
CA ALA A 43 -3.46 -1.64 -4.83
C ALA A 43 -4.02 -2.85 -4.07
N LEU A 44 -5.12 -2.69 -3.32
CA LEU A 44 -5.86 -3.80 -2.71
C LEU A 44 -6.59 -4.63 -3.77
N ALA A 45 -7.27 -3.99 -4.72
CA ALA A 45 -8.03 -4.64 -5.78
C ALA A 45 -7.13 -5.41 -6.76
N GLU A 46 -5.96 -4.86 -7.09
CA GLU A 46 -4.90 -5.51 -7.89
C GLU A 46 -4.14 -6.57 -7.08
N GLY A 47 -4.38 -6.67 -5.77
CA GLY A 47 -3.76 -7.66 -4.89
C GLY A 47 -2.28 -7.40 -4.63
N PHE A 48 -1.79 -6.17 -4.80
CA PHE A 48 -0.40 -5.79 -4.52
C PHE A 48 -0.12 -5.64 -3.03
N ILE A 49 -1.15 -5.35 -2.24
CA ILE A 49 -1.07 -5.26 -0.78
C ILE A 49 -2.14 -6.13 -0.13
N ARG A 50 -1.88 -6.50 1.13
CA ARG A 50 -2.88 -7.13 2.00
C ARG A 50 -2.85 -6.50 3.38
N VAL A 51 -4.01 -6.47 4.01
CA VAL A 51 -4.13 -6.15 5.44
C VAL A 51 -4.13 -7.46 6.22
N GLU A 52 -3.14 -7.63 7.07
CA GLU A 52 -2.97 -8.78 7.94
C GLU A 52 -3.53 -8.42 9.32
N PRO A 53 -4.58 -9.10 9.79
CA PRO A 53 -5.12 -8.84 11.12
C PRO A 53 -4.12 -9.26 12.19
N GLU A 54 -3.97 -8.42 13.21
CA GLU A 54 -3.12 -8.70 14.37
C GLU A 54 -4.00 -8.76 15.63
N PRO A 55 -3.52 -9.38 16.73
CA PRO A 55 -4.17 -9.27 18.03
C PRO A 55 -4.33 -7.78 18.39
N GLY A 56 -5.55 -7.36 18.71
CA GLY A 56 -5.89 -5.95 18.97
C GLY A 56 -6.81 -5.29 17.94
N GLY A 57 -7.12 -5.97 16.82
CA GLY A 57 -8.14 -5.54 15.87
C GLY A 57 -7.59 -4.68 14.73
N MET A 58 -8.48 -3.95 14.04
CA MET A 58 -8.11 -3.23 12.81
C MET A 58 -7.05 -2.14 13.03
N SER A 59 -7.01 -1.53 14.22
CA SER A 59 -6.02 -0.52 14.58
C SER A 59 -4.59 -1.06 14.71
N THR A 60 -4.44 -2.37 14.96
CA THR A 60 -3.14 -3.04 15.04
C THR A 60 -2.80 -3.84 13.78
N ALA A 61 -3.75 -3.98 12.85
CA ALA A 61 -3.55 -4.70 11.61
C ALA A 61 -2.36 -4.15 10.83
N ARG A 62 -1.56 -5.04 10.24
CA ARG A 62 -0.39 -4.68 9.44
C ARG A 62 -0.71 -4.66 7.97
N VAL A 63 -0.06 -3.77 7.24
CA VAL A 63 -0.13 -3.71 5.78
C VAL A 63 1.16 -4.33 5.24
N ALA A 64 1.02 -5.36 4.43
CA ALA A 64 2.13 -6.05 3.78
C ALA A 64 2.00 -5.98 2.25
N VAL A 65 3.14 -5.76 1.58
CA VAL A 65 3.23 -5.95 0.12
C VAL A 65 3.17 -7.45 -0.16
N THR A 66 2.30 -7.85 -1.09
CA THR A 66 2.15 -9.26 -1.49
C THR A 66 3.28 -9.66 -2.44
N GLU A 67 3.33 -10.94 -2.81
CA GLU A 67 4.24 -11.39 -3.86
C GLU A 67 3.91 -10.75 -5.22
N ALA A 68 2.63 -10.56 -5.55
CA ALA A 68 2.22 -9.88 -6.76
C ALA A 68 2.72 -8.43 -6.80
N GLY A 69 2.59 -7.69 -5.70
CA GLY A 69 3.11 -6.33 -5.59
C GLY A 69 4.63 -6.26 -5.72
N ARG A 70 5.35 -7.22 -5.12
CA ARG A 70 6.82 -7.33 -5.28
C ARG A 70 7.24 -7.64 -6.70
N ASN A 71 6.52 -8.54 -7.38
CA ASN A 71 6.81 -8.86 -8.79
C ASN A 71 6.53 -7.66 -9.69
N TRP A 72 5.46 -6.90 -9.41
CA TRP A 72 5.16 -5.66 -10.11
C TRP A 72 6.25 -4.59 -9.92
N LEU A 73 6.83 -4.46 -8.71
CA LEU A 73 7.95 -3.55 -8.46
C LEU A 73 9.25 -3.90 -9.21
N ARG A 74 9.44 -5.19 -9.50
CA ARG A 74 10.60 -5.74 -10.21
C ARG A 74 10.47 -5.67 -11.74
N GLY A 75 9.27 -5.39 -12.25
CA GLY A 75 8.94 -5.25 -13.67
C GLY A 75 9.21 -3.85 -14.20
#